data_AF-A0A0R1W311-F1
#
_entry.id   AF-A0A0R1W311-F1
#
_cell.length_a   1.000
_cell.length_b   1.000
_cell.length_c   1.000
_cell.angle_alpha   90.00
_cell.angle_beta   90.00
_cell.angle_gamma   90.00
#
_symmetry.space_group_name_H-M   'P 1'
#
loop_
_entity.id
_entity.type
_entity.pdbx_description
1 polymer ?
#
loop_
_entity_poly.entity_id
_entity_poly.type
_entity_poly.pdbx_seq_one_letter_code
_entity_poly.pdbx_strand_id
1 'polypeptide(L)'
;MEEILLDTDGYLLMSNGGNNEEVDEFLLAMRHTLNINDDKNGMQLIIGKKGKGYMLSLLSEDRIIQNSMVLPFPQTNLKLEDFIELNERAEKMILKEEWLYGLKDRAGLEQVIGTVNQVVFNYELHPTITDKAAYLWYAIATKQLFNNGNKRTAFLSALSFLRINFYNLDMLAPKKLYDITLDVANKKISEHQLKDFILEHIYVDYKTLEDILEDN
;
A
#
# COMPACT_ATOMS: atom_id res chain seq x y z
N MET A 1 -27.75 3.83 -19.34
CA MET A 1 -27.12 4.07 -18.03
C MET A 1 -27.91 3.43 -16.89
N GLU A 2 -29.21 3.13 -17.05
CA GLU A 2 -30.02 2.47 -16.02
C GLU A 2 -29.86 0.93 -15.91
N GLU A 3 -29.30 0.24 -16.91
CA GLU A 3 -29.17 -1.23 -16.88
C GLU A 3 -27.95 -1.77 -16.09
N ILE A 4 -26.99 -0.93 -15.70
CA ILE A 4 -25.75 -1.36 -15.03
C ILE A 4 -25.94 -1.48 -13.50
N LEU A 5 -26.97 -0.84 -12.95
CA LEU A 5 -27.21 -0.70 -11.51
C LEU A 5 -27.90 -1.91 -10.86
N LEU A 6 -28.37 -2.91 -11.62
CA LEU A 6 -29.23 -4.00 -11.11
C LEU A 6 -28.47 -5.26 -10.67
N ASP A 7 -27.14 -5.29 -10.76
CA ASP A 7 -26.33 -6.52 -10.59
C ASP A 7 -25.11 -6.33 -9.68
N THR A 8 -25.12 -5.29 -8.84
CA THR A 8 -24.05 -4.99 -7.89
C THR A 8 -24.62 -4.59 -6.54
N ASP A 9 -24.06 -5.13 -5.46
CA ASP A 9 -24.45 -4.85 -4.08
C ASP A 9 -23.67 -3.66 -3.48
N GLY A 10 -22.66 -3.16 -4.18
CA GLY A 10 -21.85 -2.02 -3.75
C GLY A 10 -20.75 -1.62 -4.72
N TYR A 11 -19.97 -0.61 -4.33
CA TYR A 11 -18.81 -0.12 -5.07
C TYR A 11 -17.57 -0.16 -4.19
N LEU A 12 -16.44 -0.52 -4.78
CA LEU A 12 -15.11 -0.50 -4.16
C LEU A 12 -14.17 0.29 -5.05
N LEU A 13 -13.15 0.92 -4.46
CA LEU A 13 -12.06 1.51 -5.21
C LEU A 13 -10.82 0.63 -5.08
N MET A 14 -10.07 0.55 -6.18
CA MET A 14 -8.76 -0.08 -6.23
C MET A 14 -7.77 1.00 -6.66
N SER A 15 -6.65 1.13 -5.95
CA SER A 15 -5.58 2.03 -6.40
C SER A 15 -4.97 1.46 -7.68
N ASN A 16 -4.99 2.26 -8.73
CA ASN A 16 -4.80 1.85 -10.11
C ASN A 16 -5.75 0.71 -10.52
N GLY A 17 -5.25 -0.36 -11.14
CA GLY A 17 -6.05 -1.40 -11.79
C GLY A 17 -5.86 -1.45 -13.31
N GLY A 18 -4.72 -0.97 -13.80
CA GLY A 18 -4.36 -0.93 -15.20
C GLY A 18 -3.67 -2.21 -15.69
N ASN A 19 -3.11 -3.01 -14.77
CA ASN A 19 -2.41 -4.25 -15.09
C ASN A 19 -2.84 -5.41 -14.17
N ASN A 20 -2.43 -6.64 -14.49
CA ASN A 20 -2.83 -7.84 -13.75
C ASN A 20 -2.20 -7.90 -12.35
N GLU A 21 -0.97 -7.42 -12.17
CA GLU A 21 -0.27 -7.45 -10.88
C GLU A 21 -0.98 -6.59 -9.83
N GLU A 22 -1.49 -5.42 -10.23
CA GLU A 22 -2.31 -4.55 -9.38
C GLU A 22 -3.65 -5.20 -9.00
N VAL A 23 -4.28 -5.91 -9.95
CA VAL A 23 -5.55 -6.63 -9.71
C VAL A 23 -5.32 -7.82 -8.76
N ASP A 24 -4.23 -8.56 -8.94
CA ASP A 24 -3.86 -9.68 -8.08
C ASP A 24 -3.52 -9.22 -6.66
N GLU A 25 -2.78 -8.10 -6.52
CA GLU A 25 -2.51 -7.46 -5.22
C GLU A 25 -3.81 -7.06 -4.52
N PHE A 26 -4.72 -6.39 -5.23
CA PHE A 26 -6.01 -6.00 -4.67
C PHE A 26 -6.83 -7.20 -4.23
N LEU A 27 -6.89 -8.25 -5.06
CA LEU A 27 -7.64 -9.47 -4.72
C LEU A 27 -7.06 -10.14 -3.47
N LEU A 28 -5.73 -10.20 -3.34
CA LEU A 28 -5.07 -10.73 -2.15
C LEU A 28 -5.39 -9.89 -0.91
N ALA A 29 -5.26 -8.57 -1.00
CA ALA A 29 -5.59 -7.68 0.11
C ALA A 29 -7.06 -7.82 0.54
N MET A 30 -7.99 -7.96 -0.41
CA MET A 30 -9.41 -8.21 -0.11
C MET A 30 -9.64 -9.54 0.59
N ARG A 31 -8.89 -10.60 0.23
CA ARG A 31 -8.93 -11.88 0.94
C ARG A 31 -8.50 -11.72 2.39
N HIS A 32 -7.43 -10.94 2.65
CA HIS A 32 -7.02 -10.62 4.01
C HIS A 32 -8.10 -9.83 4.76
N THR A 33 -8.67 -8.80 4.12
CA THR A 33 -9.73 -7.98 4.72
C THR A 33 -10.95 -8.80 5.14
N LEU A 34 -11.39 -9.74 4.29
CA LEU A 34 -12.56 -10.59 4.55
C LEU A 34 -12.22 -11.87 5.31
N ASN A 35 -10.94 -12.08 5.68
CA ASN A 35 -10.44 -13.30 6.30
C ASN A 35 -10.84 -14.57 5.52
N ILE A 36 -10.72 -14.49 4.19
CA ILE A 36 -11.05 -15.59 3.27
C ILE A 36 -9.78 -16.41 3.02
N ASN A 37 -9.86 -17.69 3.39
CA ASN A 37 -8.92 -18.71 2.97
C ASN A 37 -9.69 -19.76 2.17
N ASP A 38 -9.35 -19.93 0.90
CA ASP A 38 -10.06 -20.79 -0.06
C ASP A 38 -10.25 -22.23 0.45
N ASP A 39 -9.33 -22.71 1.29
CA ASP A 39 -9.33 -24.09 1.80
C ASP A 39 -10.12 -24.29 3.11
N LYS A 40 -10.47 -23.22 3.83
CA LYS A 40 -10.97 -23.34 5.22
C LYS A 40 -12.43 -22.94 5.42
N ASN A 41 -12.91 -21.96 4.66
CA ASN A 41 -14.21 -21.34 4.93
C ASN A 41 -15.27 -21.60 3.84
N GLY A 42 -14.90 -22.30 2.75
CA GLY A 42 -15.79 -22.55 1.59
C GLY A 42 -16.18 -21.27 0.82
N MET A 43 -15.57 -20.13 1.19
CA MET A 43 -15.74 -18.84 0.53
C MET A 43 -14.62 -18.61 -0.46
N GLN A 44 -14.95 -18.02 -1.61
CA GLN A 44 -13.99 -17.67 -2.67
C GLN A 44 -14.24 -16.24 -3.15
N LEU A 45 -13.17 -15.54 -3.49
CA LEU A 45 -13.23 -14.27 -4.22
C LEU A 45 -12.72 -14.45 -5.63
N ILE A 46 -13.55 -14.04 -6.60
CA ILE A 46 -13.17 -13.95 -8.01
C ILE A 46 -13.34 -12.51 -8.49
N ILE A 47 -12.44 -12.06 -9.35
CA ILE A 47 -12.51 -10.73 -9.96
C ILE A 47 -12.39 -10.86 -11.47
N GLY A 48 -13.25 -10.15 -12.20
CA GLY A 48 -13.28 -10.20 -13.65
C GLY A 48 -13.53 -8.82 -14.25
N LYS A 49 -12.92 -8.50 -15.39
CA LYS A 49 -13.11 -7.21 -16.05
C LYS A 49 -14.58 -7.01 -16.47
N LYS A 50 -15.19 -5.89 -16.07
CA LYS A 50 -16.56 -5.49 -16.44
C LYS A 50 -16.58 -4.02 -16.84
N GLY A 51 -16.75 -3.76 -18.14
CA GLY A 51 -16.74 -2.40 -18.68
C GLY A 51 -15.39 -1.69 -18.45
N LYS A 52 -15.42 -0.56 -17.73
CA LYS A 52 -14.23 0.24 -17.38
C LYS A 52 -13.59 -0.16 -16.05
N GLY A 53 -14.17 -1.10 -15.32
CA GLY A 53 -13.64 -1.58 -14.05
C GLY A 53 -13.69 -3.10 -13.97
N TYR A 54 -13.95 -3.60 -12.78
CA TYR A 54 -14.02 -5.03 -12.48
C TYR A 54 -15.27 -5.36 -11.68
N MET A 55 -15.75 -6.58 -11.82
CA MET A 55 -16.73 -7.17 -10.93
C MET A 55 -15.99 -8.09 -9.97
N LEU A 56 -16.07 -7.80 -8.68
CA LEU A 56 -15.64 -8.69 -7.61
C LEU A 56 -16.86 -9.48 -7.15
N SER A 57 -16.77 -10.81 -7.20
CA SER A 57 -17.83 -11.69 -6.73
C SER A 57 -17.32 -12.52 -5.55
N LEU A 58 -18.08 -12.48 -4.46
CA LEU A 58 -17.91 -13.37 -3.32
C LEU A 58 -18.81 -14.58 -3.54
N LEU A 59 -18.22 -15.77 -3.47
CA LEU A 59 -18.89 -17.04 -3.65
C LEU A 59 -18.88 -17.84 -2.35
N SER A 60 -19.94 -18.61 -2.12
CA SER A 60 -20.04 -19.65 -1.10
C SER A 60 -20.65 -20.89 -1.74
N GLU A 61 -19.97 -22.05 -1.63
CA GLU A 61 -20.39 -23.30 -2.28
C GLU A 61 -20.69 -23.12 -3.79
N ASP A 62 -19.80 -22.43 -4.50
CA ASP A 62 -19.90 -22.10 -5.93
C ASP A 62 -21.09 -21.20 -6.33
N ARG A 63 -21.80 -20.63 -5.35
CA ARG A 63 -22.89 -19.67 -5.58
C ARG A 63 -22.41 -18.26 -5.27
N ILE A 64 -22.63 -17.32 -6.20
CA ILE A 64 -22.41 -15.90 -5.94
C ILE A 64 -23.38 -15.45 -4.85
N ILE A 65 -22.82 -14.95 -3.75
CA ILE A 65 -23.57 -14.39 -2.63
C ILE A 65 -23.50 -12.86 -2.58
N GLN A 66 -22.48 -12.26 -3.21
CA GLN A 66 -22.36 -10.82 -3.32
C GLN A 66 -21.56 -10.45 -4.58
N ASN A 67 -22.00 -9.39 -5.25
CA ASN A 67 -21.30 -8.72 -6.35
C ASN A 67 -20.93 -7.30 -5.93
N SER A 68 -19.73 -6.86 -6.27
CA SER A 68 -19.29 -5.49 -6.01
C SER A 68 -18.51 -4.96 -7.20
N MET A 69 -18.89 -3.78 -7.67
CA MET A 69 -18.20 -3.11 -8.75
C MET A 69 -16.92 -2.48 -8.20
N VAL A 70 -15.77 -2.91 -8.72
CA VAL A 70 -14.47 -2.35 -8.37
C VAL A 70 -14.07 -1.34 -9.45
N LEU A 71 -13.87 -0.09 -9.04
CA LEU A 71 -13.51 1.01 -9.90
C LEU A 71 -12.03 1.34 -9.74
N PRO A 72 -11.24 1.31 -10.83
CA PRO A 72 -9.87 1.82 -10.83
C PRO A 72 -9.84 3.29 -10.43
N PHE A 73 -8.98 3.64 -9.48
CA PHE A 73 -8.77 5.01 -9.03
C PHE A 73 -7.28 5.37 -9.15
N PRO A 74 -6.91 6.54 -9.71
CA PRO A 74 -5.50 6.89 -9.89
C PRO A 74 -4.71 6.83 -8.57
N GLN A 75 -3.55 6.18 -8.60
CA GLN A 75 -2.65 6.16 -7.45
C GLN A 75 -2.28 7.57 -6.99
N THR A 76 -2.27 7.75 -5.68
CA THR A 76 -1.78 8.97 -5.03
C THR A 76 -0.33 8.81 -4.59
N ASN A 77 0.47 9.85 -4.78
CA ASN A 77 1.89 9.88 -4.41
C ASN A 77 2.14 10.83 -3.24
N LEU A 78 3.12 10.47 -2.40
CA LEU A 78 3.71 11.38 -1.43
C LEU A 78 4.64 12.38 -2.14
N LYS A 79 4.57 13.64 -1.72
CA LYS A 79 5.43 14.74 -2.16
C LYS A 79 6.59 14.90 -1.19
N LEU A 80 7.62 15.63 -1.63
CA LEU A 80 8.83 15.89 -0.82
C LEU A 80 8.48 16.40 0.58
N GLU A 81 7.52 17.32 0.66
CA GLU A 81 7.05 17.94 1.90
C GLU A 81 6.47 16.91 2.87
N ASP A 82 5.77 15.89 2.37
CA ASP A 82 5.21 14.82 3.20
C ASP A 82 6.33 14.05 3.90
N PHE A 83 7.45 13.77 3.22
CA PHE A 83 8.59 13.07 3.85
C PHE A 83 9.27 13.91 4.93
N ILE A 84 9.34 15.22 4.74
CA ILE A 84 9.88 16.15 5.74
C ILE A 84 8.95 16.17 6.96
N GLU A 85 7.64 16.31 6.75
CA GLU A 85 6.65 16.26 7.83
C GLU A 85 6.70 14.93 8.59
N LEU A 86 6.81 13.81 7.87
CA LEU A 86 6.92 12.49 8.48
C LEU A 86 8.20 12.34 9.31
N ASN A 87 9.33 12.94 8.91
CA ASN A 87 10.55 13.00 9.72
C ASN A 87 10.34 13.80 11.01
N GLU A 88 9.69 14.96 10.94
CA GLU A 88 9.34 15.77 12.11
C GLU A 88 8.33 15.07 13.04
N ARG A 89 7.38 14.31 12.49
CA ARG A 89 6.42 13.53 13.28
C ARG A 89 7.07 12.32 13.96
N ALA A 90 7.97 11.64 13.26
CA ALA A 90 8.77 10.55 13.80
C ALA A 90 9.63 10.98 15.01
N GLU A 91 10.04 12.24 15.04
CA GLU A 91 10.77 12.86 16.16
C GLU A 91 9.90 12.97 17.41
N LYS A 92 8.64 13.40 17.26
CA LYS A 92 7.73 13.69 18.38
C LYS A 92 7.17 12.44 19.06
N MET A 93 7.20 11.28 18.40
CA MET A 93 6.58 10.04 18.90
C MET A 93 7.50 9.17 19.78
N ILE A 94 8.83 9.26 19.67
CA ILE A 94 9.77 8.40 20.42
C ILE A 94 10.92 9.27 20.94
N LEU A 95 10.95 9.45 22.27
CA LEU A 95 12.00 10.04 23.12
C LEU A 95 12.86 11.11 22.41
N LYS A 96 12.58 12.38 22.73
CA LYS A 96 13.42 13.53 22.37
C LYS A 96 14.89 13.26 22.68
N GLU A 97 15.64 12.79 21.70
CA GLU A 97 17.09 12.89 21.74
C GLU A 97 17.48 14.15 20.96
N GLU A 98 18.23 15.04 21.61
CA GLU A 98 18.59 16.38 21.13
C GLU A 98 19.66 16.34 20.01
N TRP A 99 19.42 15.64 18.91
CA TRP A 99 20.38 15.52 17.81
C TRP A 99 19.77 15.97 16.49
N LEU A 100 20.40 16.99 15.88
CA LEU A 100 20.20 17.51 14.52
C LEU A 100 19.20 16.71 13.65
N TYR A 101 18.03 17.30 13.41
CA TYR A 101 16.97 16.74 12.56
C TYR A 101 16.86 17.45 11.22
N GLY A 102 15.98 16.96 10.35
CA GLY A 102 15.71 17.56 9.05
C GLY A 102 16.44 16.89 7.89
N LEU A 103 16.04 17.31 6.70
CA LEU A 103 16.54 16.80 5.43
C LEU A 103 18.04 17.10 5.29
N LYS A 104 18.83 16.05 5.07
CA LYS A 104 20.27 16.12 4.87
C LYS A 104 20.62 16.11 3.38
N ASP A 105 19.94 15.24 2.63
CA ASP A 105 20.18 15.03 1.20
C ASP A 105 18.87 15.16 0.41
N ARG A 106 18.59 16.38 -0.03
CA ARG A 106 17.40 16.70 -0.82
C ARG A 106 17.42 16.02 -2.18
N ALA A 107 18.55 16.05 -2.88
CA ALA A 107 18.67 15.43 -4.20
C ALA A 107 18.51 13.91 -4.13
N GLY A 108 19.08 13.27 -3.11
CA GLY A 108 18.89 11.84 -2.86
C GLY A 108 17.44 11.48 -2.56
N LEU A 109 16.71 12.31 -1.82
CA LEU A 109 15.29 12.08 -1.55
C LEU A 109 14.43 12.31 -2.79
N GLU A 110 14.68 13.36 -3.58
CA GLU A 110 14.01 13.60 -4.86
C GLU A 110 14.23 12.45 -5.85
N GLN A 111 15.44 11.89 -5.88
CA GLN A 111 15.71 10.68 -6.66
C GLN A 111 14.88 9.50 -6.17
N VAL A 112 14.79 9.29 -4.85
CA VAL A 112 13.94 8.23 -4.30
C VAL A 112 12.50 8.42 -4.74
N ILE A 113 11.93 9.61 -4.56
CA ILE A 113 10.55 9.93 -4.97
C ILE A 113 10.34 9.71 -6.47
N GLY A 114 11.27 10.16 -7.31
CA GLY A 114 11.17 10.00 -8.77
C GLY A 114 11.23 8.54 -9.22
N THR A 115 11.96 7.68 -8.50
CA THR A 115 12.10 6.27 -8.83
C THR A 115 10.85 5.44 -8.45
N VAL A 116 9.98 5.93 -7.57
CA VAL A 116 8.74 5.23 -7.18
C VAL A 116 7.90 4.83 -8.40
N ASN A 117 7.70 5.75 -9.35
CA ASN A 117 6.90 5.51 -10.56
C ASN A 117 7.78 5.47 -11.83
N GLN A 118 9.05 5.10 -11.69
CA GLN A 118 9.98 5.12 -12.81
C GLN A 118 9.69 3.96 -13.76
N VAL A 119 9.66 4.30 -15.05
CA VAL A 119 9.50 3.34 -16.16
C VAL A 119 10.82 3.22 -16.91
N VAL A 120 11.29 1.99 -17.11
CA VAL A 120 12.51 1.65 -17.84
C VAL A 120 12.17 0.60 -18.89
N PHE A 121 12.53 0.85 -20.16
CA PHE A 121 12.21 -0.03 -21.29
C PHE A 121 10.72 -0.40 -21.39
N ASN A 122 9.82 0.54 -21.06
CA ASN A 122 8.37 0.34 -21.04
C ASN A 122 7.86 -0.63 -19.95
N TYR A 123 8.68 -0.89 -18.93
CA TYR A 123 8.31 -1.61 -17.71
C TYR A 123 8.40 -0.66 -16.52
N GLU A 124 7.34 -0.59 -15.73
CA GLU A 124 7.37 0.12 -14.45
C GLU A 124 8.21 -0.69 -13.46
N LEU A 125 9.15 -0.02 -12.76
CA LEU A 125 10.06 -0.69 -11.83
C LEU A 125 9.34 -1.23 -10.60
N HIS A 126 8.27 -0.56 -10.17
CA HIS A 126 7.46 -0.92 -9.02
C HIS A 126 6.00 -0.94 -9.48
N PRO A 127 5.52 -2.04 -10.07
CA PRO A 127 4.21 -2.08 -10.72
C PRO A 127 3.03 -1.98 -9.75
N THR A 128 3.19 -2.40 -8.48
CA THR A 128 2.10 -2.43 -7.51
C THR A 128 2.29 -1.45 -6.35
N ILE A 129 1.24 -1.26 -5.52
CA ILE A 129 1.34 -0.37 -4.36
C ILE A 129 2.29 -0.95 -3.31
N THR A 130 2.33 -2.27 -3.14
CA THR A 130 3.28 -2.93 -2.23
C THR A 130 4.72 -2.83 -2.72
N ASP A 131 4.99 -2.93 -4.03
CA ASP A 131 6.32 -2.68 -4.59
C ASP A 131 6.80 -1.26 -4.25
N LYS A 132 5.94 -0.27 -4.47
CA LYS A 132 6.25 1.15 -4.21
C LYS A 132 6.47 1.43 -2.73
N ALA A 133 5.63 0.85 -1.86
CA ALA A 133 5.78 0.95 -0.41
C ALA A 133 7.07 0.28 0.09
N ALA A 134 7.40 -0.91 -0.41
CA ALA A 134 8.63 -1.64 -0.08
C ALA A 134 9.87 -0.85 -0.53
N TYR A 135 9.86 -0.32 -1.74
CA TYR A 135 10.95 0.52 -2.25
C TYR A 135 11.15 1.78 -1.40
N LEU A 136 10.07 2.50 -1.06
CA LEU A 136 10.15 3.68 -0.18
C LEU A 136 10.75 3.33 1.18
N TRP A 137 10.29 2.23 1.79
CA TRP A 137 10.81 1.76 3.07
C TRP A 137 12.29 1.38 2.96
N TYR A 138 12.65 0.57 1.97
CA TYR A 138 14.01 0.08 1.80
C TYR A 138 15.00 1.21 1.48
N ALA A 139 14.66 2.05 0.49
CA ALA A 139 15.54 3.11 0.03
C ALA A 139 15.79 4.17 1.11
N ILE A 140 14.76 4.59 1.84
CA ILE A 140 14.91 5.60 2.89
C ILE A 140 15.60 5.01 4.13
N ALA A 141 15.35 3.74 4.48
CA ALA A 141 15.98 3.11 5.65
C ALA A 141 17.48 2.85 5.44
N THR A 142 17.90 2.58 4.20
CA THR A 142 19.29 2.23 3.86
C THR A 142 20.11 3.44 3.40
N LYS A 143 19.47 4.55 3.00
CA LYS A 143 20.12 5.81 2.67
C LYS A 143 20.12 6.77 3.86
N GLN A 144 21.13 7.63 3.94
CA GLN A 144 21.25 8.65 5.01
C GLN A 144 20.65 9.98 4.53
N LEU A 145 19.36 9.97 4.17
CA LEU A 145 18.65 11.11 3.55
C LEU A 145 18.34 12.22 4.54
N PHE A 146 18.14 11.87 5.81
CA PHE A 146 17.90 12.77 6.92
C PHE A 146 19.07 12.75 7.89
N ASN A 147 19.26 13.83 8.65
CA ASN A 147 20.29 13.89 9.69
C ASN A 147 20.08 12.83 10.77
N ASN A 148 18.82 12.57 11.12
CA ASN A 148 18.40 11.51 12.01
C ASN A 148 16.99 11.03 11.61
N GLY A 149 16.57 9.89 12.15
CA GLY A 149 15.21 9.40 11.98
C GLY A 149 14.96 8.62 10.68
N ASN A 150 15.97 8.41 9.81
CA ASN A 150 15.84 7.69 8.53
C ASN A 150 14.98 6.42 8.61
N LYS A 151 15.26 5.55 9.59
CA LYS A 151 14.49 4.32 9.84
C LYS A 151 13.00 4.57 10.13
N ARG A 152 12.70 5.53 10.99
CA ARG A 152 11.33 5.88 11.37
C ARG A 152 10.60 6.56 10.21
N THR A 153 11.27 7.47 9.51
CA THR A 153 10.73 8.12 8.31
C THR A 153 10.44 7.09 7.23
N ALA A 154 11.35 6.15 6.97
CA ALA A 154 11.15 5.08 6.00
C ALA A 154 9.88 4.26 6.28
N PHE A 155 9.74 3.82 7.53
CA PHE A 155 8.57 3.07 7.99
C PHE A 155 7.28 3.89 7.83
N LEU A 156 7.26 5.13 8.32
CA LEU A 156 6.10 6.00 8.23
C LEU A 156 5.75 6.35 6.77
N SER A 157 6.74 6.56 5.90
CA SER A 157 6.52 6.82 4.49
C SER A 157 5.85 5.64 3.79
N ALA A 158 6.29 4.41 4.07
CA ALA A 158 5.66 3.22 3.50
C ALA A 158 4.22 3.05 4.00
N LEU A 159 3.97 3.22 5.30
CA LEU A 159 2.62 3.14 5.87
C LEU A 159 1.70 4.25 5.33
N SER A 160 2.20 5.48 5.24
CA SER A 160 1.45 6.59 4.67
C SER A 160 1.14 6.35 3.20
N PHE A 161 2.10 5.81 2.43
CA PHE A 161 1.89 5.50 1.02
C PHE A 161 0.84 4.40 0.81
N LEU A 162 0.86 3.34 1.62
CA LEU A 162 -0.19 2.31 1.62
C LEU A 162 -1.56 2.94 1.90
N ARG A 163 -1.66 3.75 2.95
CA ARG A 163 -2.92 4.32 3.43
C ARG A 163 -3.58 5.26 2.43
N ILE A 164 -2.82 6.15 1.81
CA ILE A 164 -3.36 7.05 0.76
C ILE A 164 -3.76 6.30 -0.52
N ASN A 165 -3.40 5.01 -0.63
CA ASN A 165 -3.75 4.12 -1.73
C ASN A 165 -4.67 2.97 -1.28
N PHE A 166 -5.48 3.21 -0.23
CA PHE A 166 -6.55 2.34 0.26
C PHE A 166 -6.09 1.02 0.90
N TYR A 167 -4.82 0.91 1.27
CA TYR A 167 -4.29 -0.24 2.00
C TYR A 167 -3.86 0.14 3.41
N ASN A 168 -4.11 -0.74 4.37
CA ASN A 168 -3.48 -0.70 5.67
C ASN A 168 -2.57 -1.91 5.84
N LEU A 169 -1.53 -1.77 6.67
CA LEU A 169 -0.67 -2.87 7.07
C LEU A 169 -1.15 -3.38 8.42
N ASP A 170 -1.50 -4.66 8.52
CA ASP A 170 -1.97 -5.28 9.74
C ASP A 170 -0.91 -5.16 10.84
N MET A 171 -1.40 -4.82 12.03
CA MET A 171 -0.58 -4.44 13.18
C MET A 171 0.08 -5.65 13.80
N LEU A 172 1.25 -6.00 13.26
CA LEU A 172 2.26 -6.64 14.08
C LEU A 172 2.60 -5.72 15.25
N ALA A 173 2.86 -6.30 16.42
CA ALA A 173 3.27 -5.56 17.60
C ALA A 173 4.35 -4.52 17.21
N PRO A 174 4.28 -3.25 17.66
CA PRO A 174 5.16 -2.17 17.20
C PRO A 174 6.65 -2.54 17.20
N LYS A 175 7.06 -3.38 18.16
CA LYS A 175 8.42 -3.94 18.24
C LYS A 175 8.82 -4.74 16.99
N LYS A 176 7.93 -5.58 16.44
CA LYS A 176 8.23 -6.41 15.26
C LYS A 176 8.45 -5.54 14.02
N LEU A 177 7.64 -4.50 13.82
CA LEU A 177 7.81 -3.54 12.72
C LEU A 177 9.11 -2.74 12.86
N TYR A 178 9.48 -2.39 14.09
CA TYR A 178 10.76 -1.75 14.38
C TYR A 178 11.95 -2.70 14.10
N ASP A 179 11.86 -3.96 14.53
CA ASP A 179 12.89 -4.98 14.30
C ASP A 179 13.08 -5.23 12.79
N ILE A 180 11.99 -5.33 12.02
CA ILE A 180 12.04 -5.42 10.55
C ILE A 180 12.75 -4.20 9.95
N THR A 181 12.40 -2.99 10.39
CA THR A 181 13.04 -1.76 9.91
C THR A 181 14.54 -1.74 10.22
N LEU A 182 14.96 -2.24 11.38
CA LEU A 182 16.37 -2.38 11.72
C LEU A 182 17.07 -3.39 10.82
N ASP A 183 16.45 -4.54 10.54
CA ASP A 183 17.02 -5.56 9.68
C ASP A 183 17.09 -5.12 8.21
N VAL A 184 16.14 -4.33 7.73
CA VAL A 184 16.20 -3.63 6.43
C VAL A 184 17.37 -2.65 6.38
N ALA A 185 17.51 -1.78 7.38
CA ALA A 185 18.60 -0.81 7.44
C ALA A 185 19.99 -1.48 7.50
N ASN A 186 20.06 -2.66 8.12
CA ASN A 186 21.25 -3.51 8.18
C ASN A 186 21.39 -4.45 6.96
N LYS A 187 20.52 -4.34 5.96
CA LYS A 187 20.49 -5.14 4.72
C LYS A 187 20.37 -6.65 4.93
N LYS A 188 19.77 -7.08 6.05
CA LYS A 188 19.44 -8.49 6.31
C LYS A 188 18.13 -8.91 5.66
N ILE A 189 17.23 -7.95 5.46
CA ILE A 189 16.00 -8.10 4.66
C ILE A 189 16.22 -7.32 3.37
N SER A 190 16.06 -7.99 2.23
CA SER A 190 16.08 -7.38 0.91
C SER A 190 14.78 -6.64 0.62
N GLU A 191 14.80 -5.75 -0.38
CA GLU A 191 13.59 -5.05 -0.85
C GLU A 191 12.48 -6.02 -1.27
N HIS A 192 12.83 -7.11 -1.97
CA HIS A 192 11.88 -8.16 -2.36
C HIS A 192 11.26 -8.85 -1.14
N GLN A 193 12.07 -9.23 -0.15
CA GLN A 193 11.54 -9.84 1.08
C GLN A 193 10.67 -8.86 1.88
N LEU A 194 10.96 -7.56 1.80
CA LEU A 194 10.14 -6.53 2.42
C LEU A 194 8.81 -6.35 1.68
N LYS A 195 8.81 -6.42 0.34
CA LYS A 195 7.58 -6.48 -0.46
C LYS A 195 6.73 -7.68 -0.08
N ASP A 196 7.31 -8.88 -0.07
CA ASP A 196 6.59 -10.11 0.29
C ASP A 196 5.95 -9.98 1.68
N PHE A 197 6.73 -9.46 2.64
CA PHE A 197 6.25 -9.19 3.98
C PHE A 197 5.07 -8.21 4.00
N ILE A 198 5.15 -7.09 3.28
CA ILE A 198 4.04 -6.12 3.18
C ILE A 198 2.83 -6.80 2.56
N LEU A 199 3.00 -7.47 1.42
CA LEU A 199 1.95 -8.12 0.65
C LEU A 199 1.17 -9.14 1.51
N GLU A 200 1.86 -9.93 2.33
CA GLU A 200 1.26 -10.89 3.27
C GLU A 200 0.44 -10.25 4.40
N HIS A 201 0.67 -8.96 4.70
CA HIS A 201 0.08 -8.29 5.86
C HIS A 201 -0.77 -7.08 5.48
N ILE A 202 -1.00 -6.79 4.19
CA ILE A 202 -1.89 -5.69 3.79
C ILE A 202 -3.35 -6.14 3.75
N TYR A 203 -4.24 -5.19 4.00
CA TYR A 203 -5.68 -5.33 3.82
C TYR A 203 -6.26 -4.01 3.29
N VAL A 204 -7.39 -4.09 2.58
CA VAL A 204 -8.11 -2.92 2.07
C VAL A 204 -8.77 -2.14 3.21
N ASP A 205 -8.60 -0.81 3.20
CA ASP A 205 -9.17 0.13 4.16
C ASP A 205 -10.57 0.62 3.74
N TYR A 206 -11.63 -0.07 4.16
CA TYR A 206 -13.01 0.33 3.83
C TYR A 206 -13.40 1.69 4.36
N LYS A 207 -12.84 2.14 5.49
CA LYS A 207 -13.26 3.40 6.10
C LYS A 207 -12.87 4.59 5.23
N THR A 208 -11.63 4.58 4.73
CA THR A 208 -11.17 5.60 3.79
C THR A 208 -11.97 5.56 2.48
N LEU A 209 -12.49 4.40 2.07
CA LEU A 209 -13.34 4.27 0.88
C LEU A 209 -14.75 4.84 1.08
N GLU A 210 -15.38 4.59 2.24
CA GLU A 210 -16.69 5.14 2.60
C GLU A 210 -16.65 6.68 2.62
N ASP A 211 -15.63 7.26 3.28
CA ASP A 211 -15.47 8.71 3.38
C ASP A 211 -15.38 9.38 1.97
N ILE A 212 -14.68 8.76 1.01
CA ILE A 212 -14.54 9.29 -0.37
C ILE A 212 -15.85 9.19 -1.16
N LEU A 213 -16.65 8.15 -0.92
CA LEU A 213 -17.92 7.95 -1.62
C LEU A 213 -19.04 8.84 -1.04
N GLU A 214 -18.96 9.23 0.23
CA GLU A 214 -19.93 10.14 0.87
C GLU A 214 -19.67 11.63 0.56
N ASP A 215 -18.43 12.01 0.24
CA ASP A 215 -18.04 13.40 -0.08
C ASP A 215 -18.27 13.80 -1.56
N ASN A 216 -18.91 12.94 -2.38
CA ASN A 216 -19.24 13.18 -3.79
C ASN A 216 -20.75 13.05 -4.09
#